data_AF-A0A956FH98-F1
#
_entry.id   AF-A0A956FH98-F1
#
_cell.length_a   1.000
_cell.length_b   1.000
_cell.length_c   1.000
_cell.angle_alpha   90.00
_cell.angle_beta   90.00
_cell.angle_gamma   90.00
#
_symmetry.space_group_name_H-M   'P 1'
#
loop_
_entity.id
_entity.type
_entity.pdbx_description
1 polymer ?
#
loop_
_entity_poly.entity_id
_entity_poly.type
_entity_poly.pdbx_seq_one_letter_code
_entity_poly.pdbx_strand_id
1 'polypeptide(L)'
;MGDELRAELVLIGKARRALQADDPQRALELLDAHARAFPQGQMREDRQVLRIEALCAADKGQQARAEARQLLRTYPGSAHAGRVREACPTR
;
A
#
# COMPACT_ATOMS: atom_id res chain seq x y z
N MET A 1 -20.90 1.86 9.94
CA MET A 1 -20.52 1.88 8.50
C MET A 1 -19.80 3.16 8.07
N GLY A 2 -20.18 4.37 8.53
CA GLY A 2 -19.44 5.61 8.20
C GLY A 2 -18.14 5.83 9.00
N ASP A 3 -18.11 5.44 10.27
CA ASP A 3 -16.96 5.68 11.16
C ASP A 3 -15.74 4.80 10.84
N GLU A 4 -15.96 3.53 10.45
CA GLU A 4 -14.87 2.63 10.05
C GLU A 4 -14.18 3.12 8.79
N LEU A 5 -14.93 3.53 7.76
CA LEU A 5 -14.34 4.09 6.55
C LEU A 5 -13.53 5.36 6.84
N ARG A 6 -14.01 6.24 7.74
CA ARG A 6 -13.25 7.42 8.18
C ARG A 6 -11.95 7.01 8.89
N ALA A 7 -12.00 6.00 9.76
CA ALA A 7 -10.80 5.52 10.45
C ALA A 7 -9.79 4.86 9.49
N GLU A 8 -10.27 4.11 8.50
CA GLU A 8 -9.46 3.56 7.42
C GLU A 8 -8.78 4.69 6.62
N LEU A 9 -9.55 5.69 6.17
CA LEU A 9 -9.04 6.85 5.43
C LEU A 9 -7.95 7.60 6.22
N VAL A 10 -8.08 7.72 7.54
CA VAL A 10 -7.06 8.36 8.39
C VAL A 10 -5.75 7.57 8.34
N LEU A 11 -5.77 6.25 8.47
CA LEU A 11 -4.55 5.43 8.42
C LEU A 11 -3.92 5.44 7.03
N ILE A 12 -4.72 5.26 5.98
CA ILE A 12 -4.27 5.29 4.59
C ILE A 12 -3.69 6.67 4.22
N GLY A 13 -4.35 7.75 4.65
CA GLY A 13 -3.88 9.11 4.44
C GLY A 13 -2.55 9.39 5.15
N LYS A 14 -2.38 8.90 6.39
CA LYS A 14 -1.10 8.99 7.11
C LYS A 14 0.01 8.22 6.40
N ALA A 15 -0.27 7.00 5.91
CA ALA A 15 0.71 6.20 5.19
C ALA A 15 1.17 6.91 3.90
N ARG A 16 0.25 7.49 3.14
CA ARG A 16 0.57 8.26 1.93
C ARG A 16 1.44 9.48 2.25
N ARG A 17 1.15 10.21 3.34
CA ARG A 17 1.98 11.35 3.76
C ARG A 17 3.38 10.93 4.19
N ALA A 18 3.52 9.77 4.86
CA ALA A 18 4.82 9.23 5.22
C ALA A 18 5.67 8.91 3.96
N LEU A 19 5.06 8.34 2.92
CA LEU A 19 5.74 8.13 1.63
C LEU A 19 6.17 9.44 0.96
N GLN A 20 5.30 10.46 0.98
CA GLN A 20 5.64 11.78 0.46
C GLN A 20 6.76 12.47 1.25
N ALA A 21 6.96 12.08 2.51
CA ALA A 21 8.01 12.58 3.39
C ALA A 21 9.29 11.72 3.35
N ASP A 22 9.40 10.79 2.40
CA ASP A 22 10.54 9.86 2.27
C ASP A 22 10.75 8.98 3.52
N ASP A 23 9.67 8.66 4.24
CA ASP A 23 9.67 7.78 5.41
C ASP A 23 8.88 6.48 5.11
N PRO A 24 9.47 5.56 4.32
CA PRO A 24 8.79 4.35 3.92
C PRO A 24 8.64 3.35 5.08
N GLN A 25 9.52 3.37 6.08
CA GLN A 25 9.36 2.57 7.30
C GLN A 25 8.07 2.95 8.02
N ARG A 26 7.84 4.25 8.22
CA ARG A 26 6.62 4.73 8.87
C ARG A 26 5.37 4.41 8.07
N ALA A 27 5.45 4.50 6.74
CA ALA A 27 4.35 4.09 5.87
C ALA A 27 4.00 2.61 6.09
N LEU A 28 4.98 1.71 6.12
CA LEU A 28 4.77 0.28 6.35
C LEU A 28 4.10 0.01 7.71
N GLU A 29 4.55 0.67 8.78
CA GLU A 29 3.94 0.54 10.12
C GLU A 29 2.45 0.92 10.13
N LEU A 30 2.11 2.03 9.47
CA LEU A 30 0.74 2.53 9.37
C LEU A 30 -0.16 1.58 8.56
N LEU A 31 0.39 1.01 7.49
CA LEU A 31 -0.31 0.03 6.66
C LEU A 31 -0.50 -1.30 7.39
N ASP A 32 0.46 -1.74 8.19
CA ASP A 32 0.31 -2.92 9.06
C ASP A 32 -0.72 -2.66 10.17
N ALA A 33 -0.76 -1.44 10.72
CA ALA A 33 -1.81 -1.05 11.66
C ALA A 33 -3.21 -1.09 11.01
N HIS A 34 -3.35 -0.60 9.78
CA HIS A 34 -4.59 -0.71 9.01
C HIS A 34 -4.97 -2.17 8.76
N ALA A 35 -4.02 -3.03 8.38
CA ALA A 35 -4.28 -4.45 8.15
C ALA A 35 -4.81 -5.18 9.40
N ARG A 36 -4.29 -4.83 10.59
CA ARG A 36 -4.73 -5.40 11.87
C ARG A 36 -6.09 -4.87 12.31
N ALA A 37 -6.34 -3.57 12.15
CA ALA A 37 -7.59 -2.94 12.57
C ALA A 37 -8.75 -3.22 11.59
N PHE A 38 -8.45 -3.33 10.30
CA PHE A 38 -9.44 -3.43 9.21
C PHE A 38 -9.07 -4.55 8.22
N PRO A 39 -9.03 -5.82 8.66
CA PRO A 39 -8.62 -6.94 7.79
C PRO A 39 -9.54 -7.12 6.57
N GLN A 40 -10.83 -6.79 6.73
CA GLN A 40 -11.86 -6.79 5.67
C GLN A 40 -12.32 -5.38 5.31
N GLY A 41 -11.50 -4.37 5.61
CA GLY A 41 -11.80 -2.96 5.34
C GLY A 41 -11.97 -2.64 3.86
N GLN A 42 -12.70 -1.57 3.59
CA GLN A 42 -12.99 -1.12 2.22
C GLN A 42 -11.72 -0.64 1.51
N MET A 43 -10.71 -0.16 2.25
CA MET A 43 -9.46 0.37 1.69
C MET A 43 -8.34 -0.68 1.60
N ARG A 44 -8.69 -1.97 1.55
CA ARG A 44 -7.74 -3.09 1.38
C ARG A 44 -6.86 -2.95 0.14
N GLU A 45 -7.44 -2.56 -1.00
CA GLU A 45 -6.69 -2.44 -2.26
C GLU A 45 -5.69 -1.29 -2.18
N ASP A 46 -6.12 -0.11 -1.73
CA ASP A 46 -5.23 1.03 -1.48
C ASP A 46 -4.09 0.69 -0.51
N ARG A 47 -4.38 -0.07 0.56
CA ARG A 47 -3.35 -0.55 1.49
C ARG A 47 -2.28 -1.37 0.76
N GLN A 48 -2.67 -2.34 -0.06
CA GLN A 48 -1.70 -3.21 -0.75
C GLN A 48 -0.82 -2.40 -1.70
N VAL A 49 -1.38 -1.41 -2.37
CA VAL A 49 -0.67 -0.57 -3.33
C VAL A 49 0.35 0.31 -2.64
N LEU A 50 -0.09 1.04 -1.60
CA LEU A 50 0.82 1.87 -0.80
C LEU A 50 1.91 1.05 -0.13
N ARG A 51 1.62 -0.21 0.23
CA ARG A 51 2.63 -1.12 0.81
C ARG A 51 3.71 -1.46 -0.20
N ILE A 52 3.35 -1.75 -1.44
CA ILE A 52 4.31 -2.03 -2.50
C ILE A 52 5.16 -0.79 -2.78
N GLU A 53 4.55 0.39 -2.88
CA GLU A 53 5.28 1.67 -3.03
C GLU A 53 6.27 1.89 -1.88
N ALA A 54 5.84 1.65 -0.63
CA ALA A 54 6.68 1.75 0.55
C ALA A 54 7.84 0.75 0.55
N LEU A 55 7.60 -0.49 0.13
CA LEU A 55 8.67 -1.49 0.03
C LEU A 55 9.69 -1.11 -1.04
N CYS A 56 9.26 -0.51 -2.15
CA CYS A 56 10.19 -0.04 -3.19
C CYS A 56 11.03 1.14 -2.72
N ALA A 57 10.42 2.10 -2.02
CA ALA A 57 11.13 3.23 -1.42
C ALA A 57 12.06 2.81 -0.28
N ALA A 58 11.76 1.72 0.44
CA ALA A 58 12.62 1.18 1.52
C ALA A 58 13.76 0.26 1.04
N ASP A 59 14.12 0.30 -0.25
CA ASP A 59 15.10 -0.62 -0.87
C ASP A 59 14.75 -2.12 -0.77
N LYS A 60 13.49 -2.47 -0.45
CA LYS A 60 12.99 -3.85 -0.34
C LYS A 60 12.38 -4.34 -1.65
N GLY A 61 13.06 -4.08 -2.76
CA GLY A 61 12.56 -4.36 -4.11
C GLY A 61 12.13 -5.81 -4.35
N GLN A 62 12.80 -6.80 -3.75
CA GLN A 62 12.42 -8.21 -3.88
C GLN A 62 11.05 -8.50 -3.24
N GLN A 63 10.80 -7.98 -2.04
CA GLN A 63 9.51 -8.12 -1.36
C GLN A 63 8.42 -7.38 -2.12
N ALA A 64 8.72 -6.15 -2.56
CA ALA A 64 7.80 -5.36 -3.35
C ALA A 64 7.37 -6.07 -4.65
N ARG A 65 8.31 -6.68 -5.37
CA ARG A 65 8.01 -7.49 -6.58
C ARG A 65 7.15 -8.71 -6.27
N ALA A 66 7.37 -9.38 -5.14
CA ALA A 66 6.54 -10.51 -4.73
C ALA A 66 5.10 -10.08 -4.45
N GLU A 67 4.91 -9.00 -3.68
CA GLU A 67 3.60 -8.43 -3.38
C GLU A 67 2.91 -7.86 -4.63
N ALA A 68 3.65 -7.16 -5.50
CA ALA A 68 3.15 -6.66 -6.78
C ALA A 68 2.63 -7.78 -7.68
N ARG A 69 3.37 -8.90 -7.80
CA ARG A 69 2.90 -10.06 -8.59
C ARG A 69 1.62 -10.65 -8.01
N GLN A 70 1.48 -10.67 -6.68
CA GLN A 70 0.25 -11.15 -6.05
C GLN A 70 -0.92 -10.20 -6.30
N LEU A 71 -0.71 -8.89 -6.15
CA LEU A 71 -1.71 -7.87 -6.45
C LEU A 71 -2.17 -7.98 -7.91
N LEU A 72 -1.24 -8.08 -8.86
CA LEU A 72 -1.54 -8.19 -10.29
C LEU A 72 -2.30 -9.47 -10.65
N ARG A 73 -2.14 -10.56 -9.89
CA ARG A 73 -2.95 -11.78 -10.07
C ARG A 73 -4.37 -11.59 -9.54
N THR A 74 -4.53 -10.87 -8.44
CA THR A 74 -5.82 -10.61 -7.82
C THR A 74 -6.61 -9.52 -8.56
N TYR A 75 -5.92 -8.50 -9.08
CA TYR A 75 -6.49 -7.31 -9.74
C TYR A 75 -5.77 -7.01 -11.07
N PRO A 76 -5.92 -7.87 -12.09
CA PRO A 76 -5.14 -7.77 -13.34
C PRO A 76 -5.43 -6.52 -14.20
N GLY A 77 -6.54 -5.80 -13.95
CA GLY A 77 -6.97 -4.66 -14.74
C GLY A 77 -7.24 -3.37 -13.95
N SER A 78 -6.86 -3.27 -12.67
CA SER A 78 -7.15 -2.07 -11.89
C SER A 78 -6.11 -0.97 -12.12
N ALA A 79 -6.52 0.30 -11.98
CA ALA A 79 -5.63 1.46 -12.10
C ALA A 79 -4.42 1.40 -11.14
N HIS A 80 -4.53 0.59 -10.10
CA HIS A 80 -3.47 0.33 -9.13
C HIS A 80 -2.31 -0.48 -9.71
N ALA A 81 -2.58 -1.38 -10.68
CA ALA A 81 -1.56 -2.14 -11.38
C ALA A 81 -0.59 -1.25 -12.17
N GLY A 82 -1.11 -0.18 -12.78
CA GLY A 82 -0.30 0.81 -13.50
C GLY A 82 0.64 1.56 -12.54
N ARG A 83 0.09 2.14 -11.47
CA ARG A 83 0.87 2.87 -10.46
C ARG A 83 1.98 2.04 -9.83
N VAL A 84 1.70 0.79 -9.47
CA VAL A 84 2.72 -0.11 -8.88
C VAL A 84 3.90 -0.35 -9.83
N ARG A 85 3.63 -0.48 -11.14
CA ARG A 85 4.69 -0.67 -12.15
C ARG A 85 5.53 0.59 -12.34
N GLU A 86 4.94 1.77 -12.23
CA GLU A 86 5.66 3.05 -12.35
C GLU A 86 6.46 3.40 -11.09
N ALA A 87 5.87 3.19 -9.91
CA ALA A 87 6.50 3.50 -8.63
C ALA A 87 7.70 2.59 -8.31
N CYS A 88 7.77 1.42 -8.94
CA CYS A 88 8.82 0.45 -8.71
C CYS A 88 9.42 -0.05 -10.02
N PRO A 89 10.49 0.57 -10.54
CA PRO A 89 11.20 0.04 -11.69
C PRO A 89 11.80 -1.31 -11.30
N THR A 90 11.25 -2.39 -11.84
CA THR A 90 11.69 -3.76 -11.57
C THR A 90 13.04 -4.11 -12.19
N ARG A 91 13.93 -3.13 -12.41
CA ARG A 91 15.26 -3.34 -13.00
C ARG A 91 16.20 -4.09 -12.07
#